data_AF-A0A8C0W257-F1
#
_entry.id   AF-A0A8C0W257-F1
#
_cell.length_a   1.000
_cell.length_b   1.000
_cell.length_c   1.000
_cell.angle_alpha   90.00
_cell.angle_beta   90.00
_cell.angle_gamma   90.00
#
_symmetry.space_group_name_H-M   'P 1'
#
loop_
_entity.id
_entity.type
_entity.pdbx_description
1 polymer ?
#
loop_
_entity_poly.entity_id
_entity_poly.type
_entity_poly.pdbx_seq_one_letter_code
_entity_poly.pdbx_strand_id
1 'polypeptide(L)'
;MRWIAFAIMIVLALVRIGNGQGEGHPPLADFSGVRNLFGVCVYSFMCQHSLPSLVTPVSSKRYLTHLVFLDYVLILAFYGLLSFTAIFCFRSDSLLDMYTLNFARCDIVGLAAIRFFLGLFPVFTISTNFPIIAVTLRNNWKTLFHREGGTYPWVVDRVVFPTITLVPPVLVAFCTHDLESLVGITGAYAGTGIQYVIPAFLVYLCRKDTQLAFGYGTVNKHRSPFHHTFWVGFVLLWAFSCFFFVTANIVLTETKL
;
A
#
# COMPACT_ATOMS: atom_id res chain seq x y z
N MET A 1 8.98 -2.94 -17.38
CA MET A 1 8.81 -1.49 -17.12
C MET A 1 9.21 -1.09 -15.71
N ARG A 2 8.55 -1.58 -14.65
CA ARG A 2 8.84 -1.17 -13.25
C ARG A 2 10.29 -1.40 -12.81
N TRP A 3 10.81 -2.61 -12.99
CA TRP A 3 12.21 -2.94 -12.66
C TRP A 3 13.23 -2.05 -13.38
N ILE A 4 12.98 -1.72 -14.65
CA ILE A 4 13.86 -0.86 -15.45
C ILE A 4 13.83 0.57 -14.90
N ALA A 5 12.64 1.13 -14.64
CA ALA A 5 12.51 2.47 -14.07
C ALA A 5 13.20 2.58 -12.71
N PHE A 6 13.00 1.59 -11.83
CA PHE A 6 13.66 1.59 -10.53
C PHE A 6 15.18 1.44 -10.63
N ALA A 7 15.68 0.53 -11.48
CA ALA A 7 17.11 0.38 -11.69
C ALA A 7 17.75 1.67 -12.21
N ILE A 8 17.12 2.34 -13.17
CA ILE A 8 17.59 3.63 -13.70
C ILE A 8 17.62 4.68 -12.58
N MET A 9 16.56 4.80 -11.78
CA MET A 9 16.53 5.78 -10.67
C MET A 9 17.61 5.51 -9.62
N ILE A 10 17.81 4.26 -9.22
CA ILE A 10 18.83 3.88 -8.25
C ILE A 10 20.24 4.19 -8.79
N VAL A 11 20.54 3.79 -10.03
CA VAL A 11 21.84 4.03 -10.66
C VAL A 11 22.11 5.53 -10.79
N LEU A 12 21.14 6.31 -11.29
CA LEU A 12 21.31 7.75 -11.44
C LEU A 12 21.52 8.45 -10.09
N ALA A 13 20.77 8.06 -9.06
CA ALA A 13 20.94 8.61 -7.72
C ALA A 13 22.32 8.29 -7.14
N LEU A 14 22.77 7.04 -7.26
CA LEU A 14 24.09 6.62 -6.77
C LEU A 14 25.23 7.33 -7.50
N VAL A 15 25.14 7.49 -8.83
CA VAL A 15 26.14 8.23 -9.62
C VAL A 15 26.18 9.71 -9.19
N ARG A 16 25.02 10.33 -8.98
CA ARG A 16 24.95 11.74 -8.55
C ARG A 16 25.53 11.95 -7.15
N ILE A 17 25.22 11.05 -6.22
CA ILE A 17 25.81 11.05 -4.87
C ILE A 17 27.32 10.82 -4.94
N GLY A 18 27.77 9.84 -5.73
CA GLY A 18 29.20 9.52 -5.91
C GLY A 18 30.02 10.65 -6.54
N ASN A 19 29.40 11.45 -7.41
CA ASN A 19 30.03 12.63 -8.03
C ASN A 19 29.99 13.89 -7.15
N GLY A 20 29.53 13.79 -5.89
CA GLY A 20 29.44 14.93 -4.97
C GLY A 20 28.35 15.95 -5.33
N GLN A 21 27.43 15.59 -6.22
CA GLN A 21 26.29 16.42 -6.65
C GLN A 21 25.00 16.12 -5.85
N GLY A 22 25.13 15.37 -4.75
CA GLY A 22 24.04 15.11 -3.81
C GLY A 22 23.75 16.37 -3.00
N GLU A 23 22.54 16.91 -3.14
CA GLU A 23 22.13 18.15 -2.44
C GLU A 23 21.48 17.85 -1.08
N GLY A 24 21.20 16.58 -0.79
CA GLY A 24 20.50 16.14 0.40
C GLY A 24 21.36 16.17 1.66
N HIS A 25 20.96 16.99 2.63
CA HIS A 25 21.59 17.08 3.95
C HIS A 25 20.53 16.89 5.04
N PRO A 26 20.07 15.64 5.29
CA PRO A 26 19.01 15.39 6.25
C PRO A 26 19.46 15.71 7.69
N PRO A 27 18.60 16.30 8.53
CA PRO A 27 18.86 16.38 9.97
C PRO A 27 18.92 14.97 10.57
N LEU A 28 19.72 14.79 11.63
CA LEU A 28 19.95 13.48 12.27
C LEU A 28 18.65 12.84 12.80
N ALA A 29 17.67 13.64 13.21
CA ALA A 29 16.34 13.18 13.57
C ALA A 29 15.32 14.31 13.38
N ASP A 30 14.26 14.01 12.64
CA ASP A 30 13.03 14.81 12.61
C ASP A 30 11.82 13.89 12.77
N PHE A 31 11.00 14.17 13.78
CA PHE A 31 9.81 13.39 14.11
C PHE A 31 8.54 13.94 13.44
N SER A 32 8.64 15.05 12.70
CA SER A 32 7.51 15.72 12.06
C SER A 32 6.71 14.79 11.13
N GLY A 33 7.41 13.97 10.34
CA GLY A 33 6.84 13.05 9.34
C GLY A 33 6.48 11.65 9.85
N VAL A 34 6.79 11.31 11.10
CA VAL A 34 6.57 9.95 11.63
C VAL A 34 5.10 9.55 11.61
N ARG A 35 4.20 10.51 11.87
CA ARG A 35 2.75 10.25 11.86
C ARG A 35 2.23 9.87 10.48
N ASN A 36 2.76 10.50 9.42
CA ASN A 36 2.39 10.15 8.06
C ASN A 36 3.04 8.83 7.59
N LEU A 37 4.29 8.59 8.03
CA LEU A 37 5.05 7.38 7.71
C LEU A 37 4.27 6.10 8.06
N PHE A 38 3.53 6.07 9.16
CA PHE A 38 2.70 4.90 9.51
C PHE A 38 1.66 4.57 8.44
N GLY A 39 0.88 5.57 7.99
CA GLY A 39 -0.13 5.36 6.95
C GLY A 39 0.48 4.90 5.64
N VAL A 40 1.57 5.55 5.21
CA VAL A 40 2.31 5.21 3.99
C VAL A 40 2.91 3.80 4.06
N CYS A 41 3.47 3.39 5.21
CA CYS A 41 4.00 2.04 5.41
C CYS A 41 2.90 0.98 5.32
N VAL A 42 1.76 1.17 6.00
CA VAL A 42 0.63 0.24 5.91
C VAL A 42 0.16 0.11 4.46
N TYR A 43 0.00 1.24 3.76
CA TYR A 43 -0.37 1.21 2.35
C TYR A 43 0.67 0.49 1.47
N SER A 44 1.96 0.76 1.68
CA SER A 44 3.07 0.21 0.89
C SER A 44 3.17 -1.32 0.98
N PHE A 45 2.74 -1.90 2.10
CA PHE A 45 2.72 -3.35 2.35
C PHE A 45 1.34 -3.99 2.11
N MET A 46 0.41 -3.24 1.49
CA MET A 46 -0.93 -3.73 1.19
C MET A 46 -0.94 -4.64 -0.04
N CYS A 47 -1.18 -5.93 0.19
CA CYS A 47 -1.41 -6.91 -0.88
C CYS A 47 -2.49 -7.94 -0.54
N GLN A 48 -3.09 -7.84 0.66
CA GLN A 48 -3.98 -8.84 1.27
C GLN A 48 -5.26 -9.06 0.45
N HIS A 49 -5.69 -8.06 -0.33
CA HIS A 49 -6.84 -8.17 -1.21
C HIS A 49 -6.58 -9.05 -2.45
N SER A 50 -5.31 -9.25 -2.84
CA SER A 50 -4.92 -10.08 -3.98
C SER A 50 -4.21 -11.37 -3.59
N LEU A 51 -3.68 -11.46 -2.36
CA LEU A 51 -3.00 -12.66 -1.86
C LEU A 51 -3.82 -13.95 -2.03
N PRO A 52 -5.14 -14.00 -1.71
CA PRO A 52 -5.91 -15.23 -1.85
C PRO A 52 -5.93 -15.77 -3.28
N SER A 53 -6.13 -14.90 -4.27
CA SER A 53 -6.14 -15.28 -5.69
C SER A 53 -4.78 -15.72 -6.20
N LEU A 54 -3.69 -15.15 -5.66
CA LEU A 54 -2.33 -15.55 -6.00
C LEU A 54 -1.94 -16.89 -5.36
N VAL A 55 -2.41 -17.16 -4.15
CA VAL A 55 -2.09 -18.36 -3.38
C VAL A 55 -2.89 -19.58 -3.80
N THR A 56 -4.17 -19.40 -4.17
CA THR A 56 -5.07 -20.49 -4.57
C THR A 56 -4.50 -21.42 -5.65
N PRO A 57 -3.92 -20.93 -6.76
CA PRO A 57 -3.40 -21.79 -7.83
C PRO A 57 -2.05 -22.45 -7.50
N VAL A 58 -1.41 -22.16 -6.36
CA VAL A 58 -0.10 -22.73 -6.02
C VAL A 58 -0.23 -24.20 -5.60
N SER A 59 0.31 -25.11 -6.41
CA SER A 59 0.20 -26.56 -6.20
C SER A 59 0.83 -27.04 -4.88
N SER A 60 1.96 -26.47 -4.46
CA SER A 60 2.65 -26.83 -3.22
C SER A 60 2.71 -25.66 -2.24
N LYS A 61 2.03 -25.81 -1.10
CA LYS A 61 1.97 -24.77 -0.06
C LYS A 61 3.09 -24.90 0.98
N ARG A 62 4.00 -25.88 0.83
CA ARG A 62 5.03 -26.22 1.84
C ARG A 62 5.96 -25.05 2.16
N TYR A 63 6.37 -24.30 1.15
CA TYR A 63 7.31 -23.17 1.28
C TYR A 63 6.64 -21.81 1.15
N LEU A 64 5.31 -21.78 1.07
CA LEU A 64 4.57 -20.57 0.74
C LEU A 64 4.80 -19.46 1.77
N THR A 65 4.71 -19.77 3.08
CA THR A 65 4.96 -18.80 4.14
C THR A 65 6.37 -18.23 4.08
N HIS A 66 7.37 -19.07 3.79
CA HIS A 66 8.76 -18.63 3.67
C HIS A 66 8.95 -17.74 2.43
N LEU A 67 8.33 -18.10 1.31
CA LEU A 67 8.40 -17.31 0.07
C LEU A 67 7.75 -15.94 0.26
N VAL A 68 6.57 -15.88 0.88
CA VAL A 68 5.91 -14.61 1.21
C VAL A 68 6.77 -13.79 2.16
N PHE A 69 7.35 -14.40 3.20
CA PHE A 69 8.25 -13.68 4.12
C PHE A 69 9.46 -13.07 3.40
N LEU A 70 10.13 -13.84 2.53
CA LEU A 70 11.25 -13.34 1.75
C LEU A 70 10.84 -12.19 0.82
N ASP A 71 9.65 -12.27 0.21
CA ASP A 71 9.12 -11.21 -0.64
C ASP A 71 8.92 -9.91 0.15
N TYR A 72 8.31 -9.98 1.34
CA TYR A 72 8.16 -8.83 2.23
C TYR A 72 9.52 -8.21 2.66
N VAL A 73 10.52 -9.04 2.98
CA VAL A 73 11.87 -8.57 3.31
C VAL A 73 12.54 -7.91 2.11
N LEU A 74 12.39 -8.47 0.92
CA LEU A 74 12.92 -7.89 -0.32
C LEU A 74 12.27 -6.54 -0.62
N ILE A 75 10.95 -6.43 -0.49
CA ILE A 75 10.20 -5.17 -0.67
C ILE A 75 10.68 -4.12 0.34
N LEU A 76 10.84 -4.49 1.61
CA LEU A 76 11.35 -3.58 2.64
C LEU A 76 12.76 -3.06 2.31
N ALA A 77 13.67 -3.96 1.92
CA ALA A 77 15.03 -3.58 1.52
C ALA A 77 15.02 -2.64 0.31
N PHE A 78 14.14 -2.92 -0.66
CA PHE A 78 14.01 -2.12 -1.87
C PHE A 78 13.44 -0.72 -1.59
N TYR A 79 12.38 -0.62 -0.79
CA TYR A 79 11.86 0.67 -0.34
C TYR A 79 12.88 1.44 0.49
N GLY A 80 13.60 0.76 1.38
CA GLY A 80 14.70 1.36 2.15
C GLY A 80 15.78 1.94 1.24
N LEU A 81 16.21 1.20 0.22
CA LEU A 81 17.20 1.66 -0.75
C LEU A 81 16.70 2.88 -1.53
N LEU A 82 15.46 2.86 -2.02
CA LEU A 82 14.88 4.01 -2.73
C LEU A 82 14.80 5.25 -1.84
N SER A 83 14.28 5.11 -0.62
CA SER A 83 14.21 6.22 0.35
C SER A 83 15.59 6.77 0.69
N PHE A 84 16.58 5.91 0.90
CA PHE A 84 17.96 6.33 1.15
C PHE A 84 18.51 7.13 -0.04
N THR A 85 18.38 6.59 -1.25
CA THR A 85 18.84 7.31 -2.45
C THR A 85 18.14 8.65 -2.62
N ALA A 86 16.84 8.76 -2.28
CA ALA A 86 16.08 9.99 -2.40
C ALA A 86 16.58 11.08 -1.45
N ILE A 87 16.76 10.73 -0.18
CA ILE A 87 17.12 11.66 0.89
C ILE A 87 18.51 12.27 0.69
N PHE A 88 19.48 11.49 0.19
CA PHE A 88 20.85 11.97 -0.02
C PHE A 88 21.06 12.62 -1.40
N CYS A 89 20.26 12.23 -2.41
CA CYS A 89 20.39 12.78 -3.76
C CYS A 89 19.74 14.17 -3.89
N PHE A 90 18.59 14.38 -3.25
CA PHE A 90 17.76 15.58 -3.43
C PHE A 90 17.62 16.39 -2.15
N ARG A 91 17.51 17.73 -2.29
CA ARG A 91 17.20 18.62 -1.18
C ARG A 91 15.76 18.41 -0.70
N SER A 92 15.56 18.27 0.61
CA SER A 92 14.27 17.98 1.25
C SER A 92 13.14 18.91 0.81
N ASP A 93 13.40 20.22 0.66
CA ASP A 93 12.38 21.21 0.28
C ASP A 93 11.88 21.10 -1.17
N SER A 94 12.55 20.31 -2.00
CA SER A 94 12.27 20.22 -3.45
C SER A 94 11.80 18.84 -3.89
N LEU A 95 11.68 17.91 -2.94
CA LEU A 95 11.34 16.52 -3.18
C LEU A 95 9.84 16.42 -3.47
N LEU A 96 9.50 15.99 -4.68
CA LEU A 96 8.11 15.76 -5.09
C LEU A 96 7.60 14.43 -4.52
N ASP A 97 6.30 14.36 -4.20
CA ASP A 97 5.60 13.18 -3.68
C ASP A 97 5.91 11.90 -4.48
N MET A 98 5.99 12.04 -5.80
CA MET A 98 6.46 10.98 -6.68
C MET A 98 7.96 11.09 -6.91
N TYR A 99 8.72 10.15 -6.34
CA TYR A 99 10.18 10.09 -6.49
C TYR A 99 10.64 10.16 -7.96
N THR A 100 9.91 9.51 -8.86
CA THR A 100 10.21 9.46 -10.30
C THR A 100 10.23 10.83 -10.97
N LEU A 101 9.38 11.75 -10.52
CA LEU A 101 9.27 13.10 -11.10
C LEU A 101 10.50 13.95 -10.79
N ASN A 102 11.21 13.66 -9.69
CA ASN A 102 12.44 14.37 -9.36
C ASN A 102 13.51 14.18 -10.44
N PHE A 103 13.60 12.99 -11.06
CA PHE A 103 14.55 12.71 -12.15
C PHE A 103 14.10 13.22 -13.52
N ALA A 104 12.84 13.61 -13.67
CA ALA A 104 12.32 14.13 -14.92
C ALA A 104 12.74 15.60 -15.17
N ARG A 105 13.29 16.30 -14.16
CA ARG A 105 13.77 17.68 -14.29
C ARG A 105 15.00 17.74 -15.20
N CYS A 106 15.09 18.82 -15.98
CA CYS A 106 16.10 18.99 -17.03
C CYS A 106 17.54 18.97 -16.53
N ASP A 107 17.79 19.27 -15.27
CA ASP A 107 19.16 19.46 -14.77
C ASP A 107 19.86 18.14 -14.40
N ILE A 108 19.11 17.04 -14.35
CA ILE A 108 19.58 15.79 -13.70
C ILE A 108 19.94 14.71 -14.71
N VAL A 109 19.13 14.57 -15.76
CA VAL A 109 19.29 13.48 -16.73
C VAL A 109 19.51 14.07 -18.11
N GLY A 110 20.72 14.10 -18.66
CA GLY A 110 20.97 14.74 -19.96
C GLY A 110 20.16 14.17 -21.15
N LEU A 111 19.73 12.90 -21.06
CA LEU A 111 19.03 12.21 -22.15
C LEU A 111 17.50 12.40 -22.07
N ALA A 112 16.94 13.10 -23.06
CA ALA A 112 15.49 13.38 -23.14
C ALA A 112 14.63 12.11 -23.08
N ALA A 113 15.05 11.02 -23.72
CA ALA A 113 14.32 9.75 -23.72
C ALA A 113 14.11 9.18 -22.29
N ILE A 114 15.15 9.26 -21.44
CA ILE A 114 15.05 8.78 -20.05
C ILE A 114 14.15 9.70 -19.22
N ARG A 115 14.22 11.03 -19.43
CA ARG A 115 13.33 11.99 -18.75
C ARG A 115 11.86 11.69 -19.05
N PHE A 116 11.51 11.56 -20.33
CA PHE A 116 10.14 11.25 -20.74
C PHE A 116 9.69 9.90 -20.20
N PHE A 117 10.56 8.89 -20.23
CA PHE A 117 10.26 7.58 -19.68
C PHE A 117 9.97 7.63 -18.16
N LEU A 118 10.83 8.28 -17.37
CA LEU A 118 10.65 8.39 -15.91
C LEU A 118 9.47 9.29 -15.54
N GLY A 119 9.22 10.37 -16.28
CA GLY A 119 8.07 11.26 -16.08
C GLY A 119 6.73 10.60 -16.40
N LEU A 120 6.67 9.79 -17.47
CA LEU A 120 5.45 9.05 -17.85
C LEU A 120 5.28 7.72 -17.14
N PHE A 121 6.30 7.24 -16.42
CA PHE A 121 6.25 5.95 -15.74
C PHE A 121 5.06 5.80 -14.78
N PRO A 122 4.76 6.78 -13.90
CA PRO A 122 3.54 6.73 -13.07
C PRO A 122 2.27 6.61 -13.93
N VAL A 123 2.18 7.38 -15.01
CA VAL A 123 1.02 7.36 -15.93
C VAL A 123 0.83 5.97 -16.54
N PHE A 124 1.89 5.35 -17.05
CA PHE A 124 1.80 3.99 -17.62
C PHE A 124 1.36 2.97 -16.58
N THR A 125 1.93 3.01 -15.37
CA THR A 125 1.61 2.03 -14.33
C THR A 125 0.20 2.20 -13.76
N ILE A 126 -0.29 3.43 -13.63
CA ILE A 126 -1.65 3.71 -13.17
C ILE A 126 -2.65 3.34 -14.28
N SER A 127 -2.36 3.69 -15.53
CA SER A 127 -3.26 3.39 -16.66
C SER A 127 -3.50 1.89 -16.87
N THR A 128 -2.52 1.02 -16.61
CA THR A 128 -2.73 -0.44 -16.71
C THR A 128 -3.51 -1.01 -15.54
N ASN A 129 -3.31 -0.45 -14.34
CA ASN A 129 -3.88 -1.00 -13.11
C ASN A 129 -5.28 -0.47 -12.82
N PHE A 130 -5.56 0.79 -13.16
CA PHE A 130 -6.82 1.45 -12.88
C PHE A 130 -8.02 0.70 -13.45
N PRO A 131 -8.03 0.23 -14.72
CA PRO A 131 -9.15 -0.53 -15.26
C PRO A 131 -9.39 -1.86 -14.53
N ILE A 132 -8.31 -2.56 -14.15
CA ILE A 132 -8.40 -3.84 -13.44
C ILE A 132 -9.02 -3.63 -12.06
N ILE A 133 -8.54 -2.63 -11.32
CA ILE A 133 -9.06 -2.28 -9.99
C ILE A 133 -10.53 -1.83 -10.09
N ALA A 134 -10.88 -1.03 -11.09
CA ALA A 134 -12.25 -0.59 -11.33
C ALA A 134 -13.18 -1.79 -11.61
N VAL A 135 -12.78 -2.73 -12.47
CA VAL A 135 -13.58 -3.94 -12.72
C VAL A 135 -13.76 -4.77 -11.44
N THR A 136 -12.70 -4.92 -10.65
CA THR A 136 -12.77 -5.64 -9.36
C THR A 136 -13.72 -4.96 -8.38
N LEU A 137 -13.64 -3.64 -8.22
CA LEU A 137 -14.53 -2.88 -7.33
C LEU A 137 -15.99 -2.96 -7.81
N ARG A 138 -16.23 -2.86 -9.12
CA ARG A 138 -17.55 -3.07 -9.72
C ARG A 138 -18.12 -4.45 -9.37
N ASN A 139 -17.29 -5.50 -9.46
CA ASN A 139 -17.71 -6.86 -9.12
C ASN A 139 -17.97 -7.00 -7.61
N ASN A 140 -17.16 -6.36 -6.76
CA ASN A 140 -17.40 -6.35 -5.31
C ASN A 140 -18.73 -5.68 -4.96
N TRP A 141 -19.09 -4.57 -5.63
CA TRP A 141 -20.40 -3.96 -5.48
C TRP A 141 -21.53 -4.90 -5.87
N LYS A 142 -21.39 -5.59 -7.00
CA LYS A 142 -22.38 -6.59 -7.43
C LYS A 142 -22.53 -7.71 -6.40
N THR A 143 -21.45 -8.20 -5.82
CA THR A 143 -21.52 -9.24 -4.78
C THR A 143 -22.16 -8.72 -3.50
N LEU A 144 -21.80 -7.50 -3.07
CA LEU A 144 -22.31 -6.90 -1.84
C LEU A 144 -23.82 -6.70 -1.86
N PHE A 145 -24.37 -6.29 -3.00
CA PHE A 145 -25.80 -6.08 -3.17
C PHE A 145 -26.54 -7.32 -3.70
N HIS A 146 -25.83 -8.45 -3.91
CA HIS A 146 -26.44 -9.63 -4.51
C HIS A 146 -27.40 -10.26 -3.50
N ARG A 147 -28.64 -10.46 -3.93
CA ARG A 147 -29.63 -11.25 -3.20
C ARG A 147 -29.80 -12.59 -3.90
N GLU A 148 -29.77 -13.67 -3.13
CA GLU A 148 -30.00 -15.03 -3.63
C GLU A 148 -31.29 -15.06 -4.47
N GLY A 149 -31.17 -15.43 -5.75
CA GLY A 149 -32.30 -15.59 -6.68
C GLY A 149 -32.67 -14.37 -7.54
N GLY A 150 -32.02 -13.21 -7.39
CA GLY A 150 -32.32 -12.01 -8.17
C GLY A 150 -31.28 -11.68 -9.26
N THR A 151 -31.71 -11.54 -10.51
CA THR A 151 -30.90 -10.86 -11.55
C THR A 151 -31.02 -9.34 -11.40
N TYR A 152 -29.93 -8.61 -11.60
CA TYR A 152 -29.98 -7.16 -11.58
C TYR A 152 -30.67 -6.60 -12.82
N PRO A 153 -31.49 -5.53 -12.69
CA PRO A 153 -31.97 -4.78 -13.83
C PRO A 153 -30.78 -4.28 -14.66
N TRP A 154 -30.92 -4.28 -15.99
CA TRP A 154 -29.86 -3.89 -16.92
C TRP A 154 -29.23 -2.52 -16.59
N VAL A 155 -30.06 -1.56 -16.16
CA VAL A 155 -29.62 -0.21 -15.76
C VAL A 155 -28.70 -0.26 -14.55
N VAL A 156 -29.02 -1.06 -13.54
CA VAL A 156 -28.20 -1.18 -12.34
C VAL A 156 -26.86 -1.84 -12.69
N ASP A 157 -26.90 -2.89 -13.50
CA ASP A 157 -25.70 -3.66 -13.86
C ASP A 157 -24.71 -2.87 -14.73
N ARG A 158 -25.22 -2.11 -15.70
CA ARG A 158 -24.40 -1.41 -16.71
C ARG A 158 -24.20 0.09 -16.47
N VAL A 159 -25.05 0.74 -15.69
CA VAL A 159 -24.95 2.18 -15.42
C VAL A 159 -24.54 2.42 -13.96
N VAL A 160 -25.32 1.93 -13.00
CA VAL A 160 -25.08 2.26 -11.58
C VAL A 160 -23.74 1.72 -11.08
N PHE A 161 -23.45 0.43 -11.26
CA PHE A 161 -22.20 -0.15 -10.72
C PHE A 161 -20.92 0.43 -11.34
N PRO A 162 -20.83 0.66 -12.67
CA PRO A 162 -19.69 1.37 -13.24
C PRO A 162 -19.59 2.82 -12.75
N THR A 163 -20.70 3.55 -12.67
CA THR A 163 -20.70 4.97 -12.25
C THR A 163 -20.24 5.13 -10.81
N ILE A 164 -20.76 4.34 -9.86
CA ILE A 164 -20.32 4.40 -8.46
C ILE A 164 -18.85 3.98 -8.27
N THR A 165 -18.30 3.22 -9.22
CA THR A 165 -16.90 2.80 -9.21
C THR A 165 -15.97 3.89 -9.75
N LEU A 166 -16.38 4.62 -10.80
CA LEU A 166 -15.53 5.59 -11.50
C LEU A 166 -15.68 7.03 -11.00
N VAL A 167 -16.87 7.44 -10.54
CA VAL A 167 -17.12 8.82 -10.12
C VAL A 167 -16.30 9.20 -8.88
N PRO A 168 -16.23 8.40 -7.81
CA PRO A 168 -15.46 8.78 -6.61
C PRO A 168 -13.97 9.08 -6.89
N PRO A 169 -13.18 8.23 -7.59
CA PRO A 169 -11.78 8.54 -7.85
C PRO A 169 -11.61 9.77 -8.76
N VAL A 170 -12.55 10.02 -9.68
CA VAL A 170 -12.54 11.25 -10.50
C VAL A 170 -12.79 12.49 -9.65
N LEU A 171 -13.77 12.45 -8.74
CA LEU A 171 -14.03 13.56 -7.82
C LEU A 171 -12.82 13.83 -6.90
N VAL A 172 -12.22 12.78 -6.35
CA VAL A 172 -11.01 12.91 -5.53
C VAL A 172 -9.88 13.55 -6.32
N ALA A 173 -9.69 13.18 -7.59
CA ALA A 173 -8.68 13.77 -8.46
C ALA A 173 -8.91 15.28 -8.72
N PHE A 174 -10.16 15.76 -8.70
CA PHE A 174 -10.46 17.19 -8.81
C PHE A 174 -10.30 17.94 -7.48
N CYS A 175 -10.53 17.29 -6.35
CA CYS A 175 -10.51 17.92 -5.04
C CYS A 175 -9.13 17.89 -4.35
N THR A 176 -8.29 16.90 -4.64
CA THR A 176 -7.05 16.66 -3.90
C THR A 176 -5.89 16.35 -4.84
N HIS A 177 -4.80 17.11 -4.71
CA HIS A 177 -3.57 16.95 -5.49
C HIS A 177 -2.39 16.45 -4.64
N ASP A 178 -2.56 16.37 -3.33
CA ASP A 178 -1.58 15.85 -2.38
C ASP A 178 -1.69 14.32 -2.29
N LEU A 179 -0.73 13.64 -2.91
CA LEU A 179 -0.69 12.18 -2.94
C LEU A 179 -0.23 11.60 -1.60
N GLU A 180 0.63 12.34 -0.90
CA GLU A 180 1.17 11.93 0.39
C GLU A 180 0.04 11.81 1.42
N SER A 181 -0.81 12.82 1.54
CA SER A 181 -1.97 12.79 2.44
C SER A 181 -2.99 11.73 2.02
N LEU A 182 -3.29 11.61 0.72
CA LEU A 182 -4.25 10.63 0.23
C LEU A 182 -3.83 9.18 0.54
N VAL A 183 -2.55 8.86 0.32
CA VAL A 183 -1.96 7.55 0.64
C VAL A 183 -1.89 7.33 2.16
N GLY A 184 -1.53 8.36 2.93
CA GLY A 184 -1.50 8.31 4.38
C GLY A 184 -2.87 7.95 4.98
N ILE A 185 -3.93 8.65 4.54
CA ILE A 185 -5.31 8.41 4.97
C ILE A 185 -5.77 7.02 4.54
N THR A 186 -5.68 6.69 3.25
CA THR A 186 -6.16 5.39 2.76
C THR A 186 -5.43 4.22 3.41
N GLY A 187 -4.13 4.31 3.62
CA GLY A 187 -3.36 3.32 4.38
C GLY A 187 -3.78 3.21 5.84
N ALA A 188 -3.96 4.34 6.53
CA ALA A 188 -4.28 4.35 7.95
C ALA A 188 -5.69 3.86 8.27
N TYR A 189 -6.68 4.20 7.44
CA TYR A 189 -8.08 3.83 7.69
C TYR A 189 -8.41 2.49 7.05
N ALA A 190 -8.36 2.41 5.72
CA ALA A 190 -8.74 1.20 4.99
C ALA A 190 -7.67 0.09 5.15
N GLY A 191 -6.39 0.45 5.08
CA GLY A 191 -5.28 -0.50 5.25
C GLY A 191 -5.29 -1.14 6.64
N THR A 192 -5.36 -0.36 7.73
CA THR A 192 -5.45 -0.89 9.10
C THR A 192 -6.63 -1.85 9.28
N GLY A 193 -7.80 -1.52 8.71
CA GLY A 193 -8.96 -2.40 8.73
C GLY A 193 -8.69 -3.76 8.08
N ILE A 194 -8.20 -3.75 6.83
CA ILE A 194 -8.00 -4.96 6.02
C ILE A 194 -6.79 -5.78 6.50
N GLN A 195 -5.72 -5.13 6.97
CA GLN A 195 -4.46 -5.78 7.32
C GLN A 195 -4.41 -6.25 8.77
N TYR A 196 -5.03 -5.50 9.69
CA TYR A 196 -4.88 -5.75 11.12
C TYR A 196 -6.21 -6.16 11.75
N VAL A 197 -7.25 -5.34 11.63
CA VAL A 197 -8.50 -5.52 12.37
C VAL A 197 -9.25 -6.78 11.92
N ILE A 198 -9.55 -6.90 10.63
CA ILE A 198 -10.31 -8.04 10.08
C ILE A 198 -9.58 -9.36 10.33
N PRO A 199 -8.28 -9.53 9.99
CA PRO A 199 -7.57 -10.78 10.25
C PRO A 199 -7.48 -11.12 11.74
N ALA A 200 -7.30 -10.14 12.63
CA ALA A 200 -7.26 -10.37 14.08
C ALA A 200 -8.58 -10.96 14.60
N PHE A 201 -9.72 -10.39 14.19
CA PHE A 201 -11.04 -10.92 14.56
C PHE A 201 -11.32 -12.28 13.93
N LEU A 202 -10.99 -12.48 12.65
CA LEU A 202 -11.15 -13.79 12.00
C LEU A 202 -10.35 -14.87 12.73
N VAL A 203 -9.09 -14.61 13.07
CA VAL A 203 -8.25 -15.56 13.81
C VAL A 203 -8.82 -15.83 15.19
N TYR A 204 -9.32 -14.82 15.90
CA TYR A 204 -9.94 -15.00 17.21
C TYR A 204 -11.20 -15.87 17.14
N LEU A 205 -12.11 -15.56 16.22
CA LEU A 205 -13.36 -16.28 16.04
C LEU A 205 -13.11 -17.71 15.55
N CYS A 206 -12.25 -17.92 14.56
CA CYS A 206 -11.91 -19.25 14.06
C CYS A 206 -11.24 -20.12 15.14
N ARG A 207 -10.41 -19.55 16.02
CA ARG A 207 -9.83 -20.32 17.14
C ARG A 207 -10.91 -20.82 18.10
N LYS A 208 -11.88 -19.96 18.45
CA LYS A 208 -13.01 -20.32 19.31
C LYS A 208 -13.90 -21.37 18.64
N ASP A 209 -14.20 -21.18 17.36
CA ASP A 209 -15.03 -22.09 16.57
C ASP A 209 -14.38 -23.48 16.41
N THR A 210 -13.07 -23.52 16.15
CA THR A 210 -12.32 -24.79 16.08
C THR A 210 -12.35 -25.54 17.42
N GLN A 211 -12.24 -24.83 18.55
CA GLN A 211 -12.33 -25.45 19.87
C GLN A 211 -13.72 -26.01 20.17
N LEU A 212 -14.78 -25.31 19.73
CA LEU A 212 -16.16 -25.77 19.87
C LEU A 212 -16.46 -26.99 18.98
N ALA A 213 -15.98 -26.98 17.74
CA ALA A 213 -16.26 -28.04 16.77
C ALA A 213 -15.44 -29.32 17.01
N PHE A 214 -14.17 -29.21 17.42
CA PHE A 214 -13.24 -30.35 17.52
C PHE A 214 -12.81 -30.70 18.96
N GLY A 215 -13.30 -29.97 19.97
CA GLY A 215 -13.01 -30.21 21.38
C GLY A 215 -11.62 -29.74 21.85
N TYR A 216 -11.48 -29.59 23.18
CA TYR A 216 -10.23 -29.18 23.83
C TYR A 216 -9.20 -30.32 23.79
N GLY A 217 -8.32 -30.32 22.78
CA GLY A 217 -7.21 -31.29 22.68
C GLY A 217 -6.74 -31.61 21.27
N THR A 218 -7.46 -31.18 20.23
CA THR A 218 -7.03 -31.40 18.85
C THR A 218 -5.86 -30.51 18.46
N VAL A 219 -4.75 -31.15 18.06
CA VAL A 219 -3.54 -30.45 17.64
C VAL A 219 -3.71 -29.99 16.19
N ASN A 220 -3.91 -28.69 16.00
CA ASN A 220 -3.94 -28.11 14.66
C ASN A 220 -2.54 -28.18 14.01
N LYS A 221 -2.38 -29.04 12.99
CA LYS A 221 -1.13 -29.21 12.23
C LYS A 221 -0.68 -27.94 11.50
N HIS A 222 -1.60 -27.02 11.21
CA HIS A 222 -1.36 -25.74 10.54
C HIS A 222 -1.38 -24.56 11.52
N ARG A 223 -1.17 -24.82 12.82
CA ARG A 223 -1.16 -23.79 13.85
C ARG A 223 0.00 -22.81 13.62
N SER A 224 -0.33 -21.52 13.59
CA SER A 224 0.65 -20.44 13.56
C SER A 224 1.51 -20.41 14.83
N PRO A 225 2.79 -19.99 14.75
CA PRO A 225 3.63 -19.75 15.94
C PRO A 225 3.02 -18.72 16.90
N PHE A 226 2.19 -17.80 16.39
CA PHE A 226 1.49 -16.76 17.16
C PHE A 226 0.21 -17.28 17.84
N HIS A 227 0.31 -18.39 18.55
CA HIS A 227 -0.84 -19.15 19.03
C HIS A 227 -1.59 -18.51 20.21
N HIS A 228 -0.93 -17.66 21.00
CA HIS A 228 -1.55 -16.99 22.15
C HIS A 228 -2.53 -15.90 21.71
N THR A 229 -3.60 -15.72 22.50
CA THR A 229 -4.58 -14.63 22.33
C THR A 229 -3.96 -13.25 22.53
N PHE A 230 -2.84 -13.18 23.26
CA PHE A 230 -2.03 -11.96 23.42
C PHE A 230 -1.71 -11.30 22.07
N TRP A 231 -1.37 -12.08 21.04
CA TRP A 231 -1.06 -11.55 19.71
C TRP A 231 -2.24 -10.86 19.05
N VAL A 232 -3.47 -11.33 19.30
CA VAL A 232 -4.69 -10.66 18.80
C VAL A 232 -4.83 -9.29 19.46
N GLY A 233 -4.70 -9.23 20.79
CA GLY A 233 -4.77 -7.97 21.53
C GLY A 233 -3.67 -6.98 21.11
N PHE A 234 -2.44 -7.47 20.92
CA PHE A 234 -1.31 -6.68 20.43
C PHE A 234 -1.58 -6.07 19.05
N VAL A 235 -2.09 -6.86 18.09
CA VAL A 235 -2.41 -6.37 16.74
C VAL A 235 -3.53 -5.34 16.77
N LEU A 236 -4.54 -5.52 17.62
CA LEU A 236 -5.62 -4.53 17.78
C LEU A 236 -5.13 -3.24 18.43
N LEU A 237 -4.26 -3.32 19.43
CA LEU A 237 -3.62 -2.15 20.03
C LEU A 237 -2.75 -1.39 19.02
N TRP A 238 -2.00 -2.12 18.21
CA TRP A 238 -1.21 -1.55 17.11
C TRP A 238 -2.09 -0.83 16.09
N ALA A 239 -3.18 -1.49 15.65
CA ALA A 239 -4.16 -0.90 14.75
C ALA A 239 -4.76 0.40 15.31
N PHE A 240 -5.13 0.41 16.60
CA PHE A 240 -5.62 1.61 17.28
C PHE A 240 -4.56 2.72 17.32
N SER A 241 -3.29 2.36 17.54
CA SER A 241 -2.19 3.32 17.57
C SER A 241 -1.98 3.96 16.20
N CYS A 242 -1.94 3.17 15.12
CA CYS A 242 -1.85 3.68 13.74
C CYS A 242 -3.01 4.64 13.41
N PHE A 243 -4.23 4.28 13.79
CA PHE A 243 -5.41 5.14 13.62
C PHE A 243 -5.27 6.46 14.38
N PHE A 244 -4.85 6.40 15.64
CA PHE A 244 -4.66 7.58 16.48
C PHE A 244 -3.58 8.52 15.93
N PHE A 245 -2.41 8.00 15.53
CA PHE A 245 -1.32 8.81 15.01
C PHE A 245 -1.69 9.56 13.73
N VAL A 246 -2.42 8.92 12.82
CA VAL A 246 -2.82 9.54 11.55
C VAL A 246 -3.98 10.52 11.77
N THR A 247 -4.93 10.20 12.63
CA THR A 247 -5.99 11.15 13.03
C THR A 247 -5.38 12.40 13.67
N ALA A 248 -4.41 12.23 14.57
CA ALA A 248 -3.66 13.33 15.16
C ALA A 248 -2.85 14.09 14.10
N ASN A 249 -2.37 13.43 13.03
CA ASN A 249 -1.71 14.12 11.93
C ASN A 249 -2.66 15.08 11.21
N ILE A 250 -3.84 14.59 10.84
CA ILE A 250 -4.85 15.37 10.11
C ILE A 250 -5.26 16.58 10.95
N VAL A 251 -5.65 16.35 12.21
CA VAL A 251 -6.12 17.43 13.10
C VAL A 251 -5.03 18.47 13.32
N LEU A 252 -3.79 18.06 13.60
CA LEU A 252 -2.71 19.00 13.89
C LEU A 252 -2.21 19.74 12.64
N THR A 253 -2.36 19.14 11.46
CA THR A 253 -1.99 19.78 10.19
C THR A 253 -3.06 20.79 9.77
N GLU A 254 -4.35 20.48 9.96
CA GLU A 254 -5.43 21.43 9.74
C GLU A 254 -5.38 22.63 10.70
N THR A 255 -4.96 22.44 11.97
CA THR A 255 -4.81 23.56 12.92
C THR A 255 -3.63 24.50 12.63
N LYS A 256 -2.77 24.19 11.66
CA LYS A 256 -1.63 25.03 11.26
C LYS A 256 -1.91 25.88 10.00
N LEU A 257 -3.07 25.70 9.38
CA LEU A 257 -3.61 26.53 8.30
C LEU A 257 -4.47 27.67 8.88
#